data_AF-A0A2M9Y946-F1
#
_entry.id   AF-A0A2M9Y946-F1
#
_cell.length_a   1.000
_cell.length_b   1.000
_cell.length_c   1.000
_cell.angle_alpha   90.00
_cell.angle_beta   90.00
_cell.angle_gamma   90.00
#
_symmetry.space_group_name_H-M   'P 1'
#
loop_
_entity.id
_entity.type
_entity.pdbx_description
1 polymer ?
#
loop_
_entity_poly.entity_id
_entity_poly.type
_entity_poly.pdbx_seq_one_letter_code
_entity_poly.pdbx_strand_id
1 'polypeptide(L)'
;MLERLKEIPPKIWLFASGFLILIVLIVFLLWEPGSAGREFGFDGGDSPGFTVTQNENGEWIINPEIMATSRELYKDGQWLSYDEILKYAANGELDLVSSLWELRRKCPADYTPEQCNEIVKAFILEQYPGADGERLVGLFRKYLSYEMVLREFEQPKGKSQEEIYEIIKKKRRELFSDQDAKLIFGLEEAEKEFQYGYDQFLSEVKNLPGDKKLARYEEYRKGVYGNYYNTIYKREPKFNKYETELYFKETDLNKLSAAEKDPQVRAIREKYFGKDGADRIEKVLKEIDAEKKREDQTAQEEQTWLKAHPTARPEERDKALNEIRVKILGQEEAEAYGRRKALEEDQRRLQGK
;
A
#
# COMPACT_ATOMS: atom_id res chain seq x y z
N MET A 1 -3.90 26.90 4.02
CA MET A 1 -3.80 25.51 3.51
C MET A 1 -2.69 25.35 2.46
N LEU A 2 -1.65 26.20 2.50
CA LEU A 2 -0.52 26.19 1.53
C LEU A 2 0.86 26.30 2.21
N GLU A 3 0.94 26.21 3.54
CA GLU A 3 2.21 26.31 4.28
C GLU A 3 2.79 24.96 4.76
N ARG A 4 2.14 23.83 4.44
CA ARG A 4 2.60 22.49 4.87
C ARG A 4 3.42 21.70 3.84
N LEU A 5 3.80 22.32 2.72
CA LEU A 5 4.65 21.68 1.70
C LEU A 5 6.16 21.97 1.86
N LYS A 6 6.57 22.69 2.91
CA LYS A 6 7.97 23.12 3.11
C LYS A 6 8.86 22.14 3.91
N GLU A 7 8.37 20.97 4.31
CA GLU A 7 9.13 20.03 5.14
C GLU A 7 9.26 18.62 4.56
N ILE A 8 9.34 18.50 3.23
CA ILE A 8 9.74 17.23 2.60
C ILE A 8 11.26 17.30 2.32
N PRO A 9 12.11 16.55 3.06
CA PRO A 9 13.54 16.57 2.83
C PRO A 9 13.90 16.11 1.41
N PRO A 10 14.90 16.74 0.76
CA PRO A 10 15.22 16.53 -0.66
C PRO A 10 15.64 15.10 -1.04
N LYS A 11 15.82 14.20 -0.06
CA LYS A 11 16.05 12.77 -0.30
C LYS A 11 14.81 12.02 -0.78
N ILE A 12 13.61 12.58 -0.64
CA ILE A 12 12.35 11.97 -1.10
C ILE A 12 12.12 12.18 -2.61
N TRP A 13 12.81 13.13 -3.23
CA TRP A 13 12.67 13.38 -4.68
C TRP A 13 13.32 12.31 -5.56
N LEU A 14 14.31 11.57 -5.03
CA LEU A 14 14.88 10.40 -5.71
C LEU A 14 13.92 9.19 -5.75
N PHE A 15 12.80 9.24 -5.00
CA PHE A 15 11.78 8.20 -5.05
C PHE A 15 10.72 8.45 -6.14
N ALA A 16 10.56 9.67 -6.64
CA ALA A 16 9.51 9.97 -7.64
C ALA A 16 9.82 9.41 -9.04
N SER A 17 11.10 9.40 -9.44
CA SER A 17 11.55 8.73 -10.67
C SER A 17 11.62 7.21 -10.51
N GLY A 18 11.94 6.72 -9.30
CA GLY A 18 11.83 5.30 -8.96
C GLY A 18 10.40 4.77 -8.97
N PHE A 19 9.40 5.58 -8.59
CA PHE A 19 8.00 5.18 -8.45
C PHE A 19 7.30 4.90 -9.78
N LEU A 20 7.61 5.66 -10.84
CA LEU A 20 7.08 5.38 -12.19
C LEU A 20 7.69 4.10 -12.79
N ILE A 21 8.98 3.86 -12.56
CA ILE A 21 9.65 2.61 -12.97
C ILE A 21 9.17 1.42 -12.13
N LEU A 22 8.85 1.63 -10.84
CA LEU A 22 8.23 0.65 -9.95
C LEU A 22 6.83 0.23 -10.44
N ILE A 23 6.01 1.18 -10.93
CA ILE A 23 4.71 0.88 -11.53
C ILE A 23 4.88 0.06 -12.82
N VAL A 24 5.83 0.43 -13.69
CA VAL A 24 6.13 -0.35 -14.90
C VAL A 24 6.64 -1.76 -14.57
N LEU A 25 7.51 -1.90 -13.56
CA LEU A 25 7.98 -3.20 -13.08
C LEU A 25 6.87 -4.04 -12.44
N ILE A 26 5.95 -3.43 -11.69
CA ILE A 26 4.79 -4.11 -11.10
C ILE A 26 3.85 -4.59 -12.22
N VAL A 27 3.57 -3.75 -13.21
CA VAL A 27 2.73 -4.12 -14.37
C VAL A 27 3.39 -5.24 -15.17
N PHE A 28 4.71 -5.18 -15.41
CA PHE A 28 5.42 -6.18 -16.21
C PHE A 28 5.67 -7.50 -15.45
N LEU A 29 5.86 -7.47 -14.13
CA LEU A 29 6.03 -8.68 -13.30
C LEU A 29 4.70 -9.38 -12.99
N LEU A 30 3.57 -8.67 -13.05
CA LEU A 30 2.23 -9.24 -12.91
C LEU A 30 1.62 -9.69 -14.24
N TRP A 31 2.29 -9.41 -15.37
CA TRP A 31 1.80 -9.81 -16.69
C TRP A 31 2.32 -11.21 -17.05
N GLU A 32 1.60 -12.25 -16.60
CA GLU A 32 1.75 -13.59 -17.15
C GLU A 32 1.20 -13.62 -18.60
N PRO A 33 1.94 -14.14 -19.59
CA PRO A 33 1.43 -14.33 -20.94
C PRO A 33 0.44 -15.50 -20.92
N GLY A 34 -0.81 -15.20 -20.57
CA GLY A 34 -1.89 -16.18 -20.42
C GLY A 34 -3.12 -15.68 -19.68
N SER A 35 -3.05 -14.58 -18.94
CA SER A 35 -4.25 -13.98 -18.32
C SER A 35 -4.91 -12.99 -19.28
N ALA A 36 -6.09 -13.34 -19.78
CA ALA A 36 -6.98 -12.39 -20.46
C ALA A 36 -7.16 -11.14 -19.57
N GLY A 37 -6.91 -9.97 -20.16
CA GLY A 37 -6.89 -8.70 -19.46
C GLY A 37 -8.18 -8.43 -18.69
N ARG A 38 -8.03 -8.03 -17.43
CA ARG A 38 -9.05 -7.19 -16.79
C ARG A 38 -8.59 -5.76 -16.94
N GLU A 39 -9.25 -5.06 -17.83
CA GLU A 39 -9.25 -3.61 -17.85
C GLU A 39 -9.68 -3.12 -16.46
N PHE A 40 -8.88 -2.23 -15.88
CA PHE A 40 -9.32 -1.36 -14.78
C PHE A 40 -10.28 -0.32 -15.37
N GLY A 41 -11.49 -0.79 -15.67
CA GLY A 41 -12.61 0.01 -16.14
C GLY A 41 -13.71 0.00 -15.09
N PHE A 42 -14.17 1.19 -14.74
CA PHE A 42 -15.42 1.42 -14.03
C PHE A 42 -16.57 0.97 -14.96
N ASP A 43 -16.95 -0.30 -14.92
CA ASP A 43 -18.18 -0.78 -15.55
C ASP A 43 -19.22 -1.04 -14.46
N GLY A 44 -20.07 -0.04 -14.25
CA GLY A 44 -21.38 -0.22 -13.66
C GLY A 44 -22.31 -0.85 -14.70
N GLY A 45 -22.20 -2.18 -14.87
CA GLY A 45 -23.03 -2.93 -15.80
C GLY A 45 -23.22 -4.37 -15.33
N ASP A 46 -24.47 -4.70 -14.97
CA ASP A 46 -25.08 -6.03 -14.92
C ASP A 46 -24.40 -7.15 -14.10
N SER A 47 -24.13 -6.88 -12.81
CA SER A 47 -24.25 -7.96 -11.81
C SER A 47 -25.66 -7.88 -11.25
N PRO A 48 -26.46 -8.96 -11.23
CA PRO A 48 -27.67 -8.97 -10.43
C PRO A 48 -27.25 -8.65 -8.99
N GLY A 49 -27.70 -7.50 -8.46
CA GLY A 49 -27.62 -7.24 -7.02
C GLY A 49 -28.44 -8.29 -6.27
N PHE A 50 -28.38 -8.33 -4.93
CA PHE A 50 -29.22 -9.27 -4.18
C PHE A 50 -30.68 -9.18 -4.66
N THR A 51 -31.18 -10.22 -5.32
CA THR A 51 -32.63 -10.36 -5.46
C THR A 51 -33.10 -11.06 -4.21
N VAL A 52 -33.37 -10.26 -3.18
CA VAL A 52 -34.09 -10.74 -2.01
C VAL A 52 -35.54 -10.91 -2.44
N THR A 53 -36.04 -12.14 -2.43
CA THR A 53 -37.46 -12.41 -2.64
C THR A 53 -38.07 -12.89 -1.35
N GLN A 54 -39.20 -12.32 -0.97
CA GLN A 54 -39.93 -12.73 0.22
C GLN A 54 -40.89 -13.85 -0.18
N ASN A 55 -40.84 -14.99 0.49
CA ASN A 55 -41.80 -16.06 0.26
C ASN A 55 -43.19 -15.68 0.81
N GLU A 56 -44.21 -16.47 0.50
CA GLU A 56 -45.60 -16.21 0.94
C GLU A 56 -45.77 -16.21 2.48
N ASN A 57 -44.77 -16.72 3.23
CA ASN A 57 -44.75 -16.75 4.69
C ASN A 57 -43.97 -15.56 5.31
N GLY A 58 -43.45 -14.64 4.49
CA GLY A 58 -42.69 -13.48 4.96
C GLY A 58 -41.20 -13.76 5.19
N GLU A 59 -40.70 -14.96 4.86
CA GLU A 59 -39.30 -15.33 5.01
C GLU A 59 -38.49 -14.88 3.80
N TRP A 60 -37.29 -14.37 4.06
CA TRP A 60 -36.38 -13.87 3.04
C TRP A 60 -35.64 -15.03 2.37
N ILE A 61 -35.73 -15.15 1.04
CA ILE A 61 -34.96 -16.10 0.24
C ILE A 61 -33.80 -15.34 -0.41
N ILE A 62 -32.59 -15.83 -0.18
CA ILE A 62 -31.36 -15.22 -0.66
C ILE A 62 -30.79 -16.02 -1.84
N ASN A 63 -30.52 -15.34 -2.95
CA ASN A 63 -30.09 -15.96 -4.22
C ASN A 63 -28.59 -16.38 -4.19
N PRO A 64 -28.17 -17.49 -4.85
CA PRO A 64 -26.86 -18.13 -4.69
C PRO A 64 -25.64 -17.39 -5.28
N GLU A 65 -25.78 -16.21 -5.87
CA GLU A 65 -24.65 -15.43 -6.43
C GLU A 65 -23.70 -14.83 -5.35
N ILE A 66 -23.96 -15.09 -4.07
CA ILE A 66 -23.11 -14.69 -2.94
C ILE A 66 -21.85 -15.55 -2.81
N MET A 67 -21.86 -16.76 -3.37
CA MET A 67 -20.77 -17.74 -3.20
C MET A 67 -19.42 -17.28 -3.77
N ALA A 68 -19.39 -16.28 -4.65
CA ALA A 68 -18.15 -15.76 -5.24
C ALA A 68 -17.54 -14.55 -4.50
N THR A 69 -18.26 -13.94 -3.54
CA THR A 69 -17.99 -12.55 -3.12
C THR A 69 -17.71 -12.31 -1.65
N SER A 70 -17.77 -13.33 -0.80
CA SER A 70 -17.23 -13.25 0.56
C SER A 70 -16.00 -14.16 0.65
N ARG A 71 -15.01 -13.97 -0.23
CA ARG A 71 -13.87 -14.91 -0.34
C ARG A 71 -13.13 -15.13 0.99
N GLU A 72 -13.29 -14.22 1.94
CA GLU A 72 -12.75 -14.38 3.29
C GLU A 72 -13.67 -15.22 4.21
N LEU A 73 -15.00 -15.11 4.10
CA LEU A 73 -15.98 -15.92 4.88
C LEU A 73 -16.38 -17.23 4.19
N TYR A 74 -16.09 -17.36 2.90
CA TYR A 74 -16.38 -18.52 2.06
C TYR A 74 -15.09 -18.98 1.39
N LYS A 75 -14.58 -20.14 1.85
CA LYS A 75 -13.26 -20.66 1.50
C LYS A 75 -13.37 -22.13 1.13
N ASP A 76 -12.66 -22.54 0.07
CA ASP A 76 -12.59 -23.94 -0.39
C ASP A 76 -13.97 -24.58 -0.66
N GLY A 77 -14.95 -23.77 -1.09
CA GLY A 77 -16.30 -24.24 -1.41
C GLY A 77 -17.23 -24.39 -0.20
N GLN A 78 -16.86 -23.85 0.96
CA GLN A 78 -17.68 -23.88 2.18
C GLN A 78 -17.62 -22.55 2.93
N TRP A 79 -18.70 -22.24 3.66
CA TRP A 79 -18.70 -21.14 4.62
C TRP A 79 -17.87 -21.50 5.83
N LEU A 80 -17.07 -20.55 6.30
CA LEU A 80 -16.32 -20.69 7.54
C LEU A 80 -17.27 -20.83 8.70
N SER A 81 -17.02 -21.79 9.60
CA SER A 81 -17.74 -21.86 10.87
C SER A 81 -17.49 -20.62 11.73
N TYR A 82 -18.37 -20.37 12.70
CA TYR A 82 -18.20 -19.26 13.65
C TYR A 82 -16.83 -19.29 14.35
N ASP A 83 -16.38 -20.46 14.79
CA ASP A 83 -15.08 -20.62 15.44
C ASP A 83 -13.91 -20.32 14.49
N GLU A 84 -14.03 -20.67 13.21
CA GLU A 84 -13.03 -20.32 12.19
C GLU A 84 -13.01 -18.82 11.91
N ILE A 85 -14.17 -18.18 11.83
CA ILE A 85 -14.30 -16.72 11.69
C ILE A 85 -13.57 -16.02 12.84
N LEU A 86 -13.84 -16.41 14.09
CA LEU A 86 -13.18 -15.82 15.25
C LEU A 86 -11.66 -16.08 15.22
N LYS A 87 -11.24 -17.29 14.87
CA LYS A 87 -9.83 -17.67 14.79
C LYS A 87 -9.08 -16.84 13.74
N TYR A 88 -9.64 -16.68 12.54
CA TYR A 88 -9.01 -15.92 11.47
C TYR A 88 -9.09 -14.41 11.70
N ALA A 89 -10.14 -13.90 12.35
CA ALA A 89 -10.16 -12.50 12.78
C ALA A 89 -9.08 -12.24 13.84
N ALA A 90 -8.92 -13.14 14.81
CA ALA A 90 -7.94 -13.01 15.89
C ALA A 90 -6.47 -13.08 15.42
N ASN A 91 -6.20 -13.63 14.23
CA ASN A 91 -4.86 -13.67 13.63
C ASN A 91 -4.72 -12.74 12.41
N GLY A 92 -5.78 -12.01 12.03
CA GLY A 92 -5.81 -11.06 10.92
C GLY A 92 -5.90 -11.69 9.52
N GLU A 93 -6.05 -13.01 9.40
CA GLU A 93 -6.30 -13.67 8.12
C GLU A 93 -7.67 -13.32 7.54
N LEU A 94 -8.62 -12.91 8.40
CA LEU A 94 -9.96 -12.41 8.05
C LEU A 94 -10.15 -10.99 8.60
N ASP A 95 -10.59 -10.06 7.76
CA ASP A 95 -11.03 -8.74 8.20
C ASP A 95 -12.57 -8.70 8.22
N LEU A 96 -13.12 -8.72 9.44
CA LEU A 96 -14.56 -8.71 9.68
C LEU A 96 -15.23 -7.43 9.18
N VAL A 97 -14.53 -6.30 9.23
CA VAL A 97 -15.03 -5.02 8.72
C VAL A 97 -15.10 -5.10 7.21
N SER A 98 -14.00 -5.47 6.55
CA SER A 98 -13.97 -5.61 5.10
C SER A 98 -15.04 -6.57 4.59
N SER A 99 -15.22 -7.72 5.27
CA SER A 99 -16.28 -8.68 4.97
C SER A 99 -17.69 -8.09 5.09
N LEU A 100 -17.97 -7.29 6.13
CA LEU A 100 -19.24 -6.59 6.27
C LEU A 100 -19.46 -5.58 5.13
N TRP A 101 -18.43 -4.83 4.74
CA TRP A 101 -18.51 -3.88 3.64
C TRP A 101 -18.71 -4.55 2.29
N GLU A 102 -18.10 -5.72 2.05
CA GLU A 102 -18.35 -6.54 0.85
C GLU A 102 -19.83 -6.97 0.77
N LEU A 103 -20.42 -7.40 1.89
CA LEU A 103 -21.84 -7.72 1.96
C LEU A 103 -22.70 -6.48 1.66
N ARG A 104 -22.38 -5.31 2.24
CA ARG A 104 -23.14 -4.07 2.01
C ARG A 104 -23.06 -3.59 0.55
N ARG A 105 -21.93 -3.76 -0.14
CA ARG A 105 -21.76 -3.33 -1.54
C ARG A 105 -22.65 -4.08 -2.54
N LYS A 106 -23.20 -5.22 -2.15
CA LYS A 106 -24.08 -6.03 -3.00
C LYS A 106 -25.56 -5.64 -2.87
N CYS A 107 -25.91 -4.82 -1.87
CA CYS A 107 -27.25 -4.27 -1.71
C CYS A 107 -27.67 -3.53 -2.99
N PRO A 108 -28.95 -3.67 -3.42
CA PRO A 108 -29.45 -2.92 -4.57
C PRO A 108 -29.24 -1.42 -4.41
N ALA A 109 -28.96 -0.73 -5.51
CA ALA A 109 -28.56 0.70 -5.49
C ALA A 109 -29.67 1.65 -4.98
N ASP A 110 -30.92 1.20 -5.03
CA ASP A 110 -32.10 1.91 -4.56
C ASP A 110 -32.38 1.71 -3.05
N TYR A 111 -31.61 0.87 -2.37
CA TYR A 111 -31.79 0.61 -0.95
C TYR A 111 -31.12 1.67 -0.07
N THR A 112 -31.79 2.04 1.02
CA THR A 112 -31.17 2.87 2.05
C THR A 112 -30.13 2.06 2.84
N PRO A 113 -29.17 2.72 3.52
CA PRO A 113 -28.20 2.03 4.37
C PRO A 113 -28.86 1.12 5.42
N GLU A 114 -29.99 1.51 5.99
CA GLU A 114 -30.74 0.76 7.00
C GLU A 114 -31.38 -0.49 6.39
N GLN A 115 -31.98 -0.37 5.22
CA GLN A 115 -32.56 -1.51 4.49
C GLN A 115 -31.47 -2.53 4.12
N CYS A 116 -30.31 -2.05 3.67
CA CYS A 116 -29.15 -2.88 3.39
C CYS A 116 -28.65 -3.62 4.64
N ASN A 117 -28.58 -2.94 5.79
CA ASN A 117 -28.15 -3.56 7.04
C ASN A 117 -29.09 -4.69 7.51
N GLU A 118 -30.41 -4.55 7.34
CA GLU A 118 -31.35 -5.62 7.67
C GLU A 118 -31.24 -6.82 6.72
N ILE A 119 -30.97 -6.61 5.43
CA ILE A 119 -30.66 -7.72 4.50
C ILE A 119 -29.41 -8.46 4.94
N VAL A 120 -28.32 -7.74 5.21
CA VAL A 120 -27.05 -8.36 5.63
C VAL A 120 -27.24 -9.15 6.92
N LYS A 121 -28.03 -8.64 7.85
CA LYS A 121 -28.40 -9.35 9.07
C LYS A 121 -29.20 -10.62 8.77
N ALA A 122 -30.23 -10.56 7.94
CA ALA A 122 -31.03 -11.72 7.56
C ALA A 122 -30.15 -12.81 6.91
N PHE A 123 -29.24 -12.38 6.03
CA PHE A 123 -28.25 -13.25 5.39
C PHE A 123 -27.37 -13.99 6.40
N ILE A 124 -26.81 -13.27 7.37
CA ILE A 124 -25.94 -13.88 8.38
C ILE A 124 -26.73 -14.89 9.22
N LEU A 125 -27.97 -14.58 9.61
CA LEU A 125 -28.78 -15.51 10.42
C LEU A 125 -29.22 -16.75 9.63
N GLU A 126 -29.39 -16.64 8.32
CA GLU A 126 -29.66 -17.79 7.45
C GLU A 126 -28.43 -18.70 7.32
N GLN A 127 -27.24 -18.12 7.08
CA GLN A 127 -26.01 -18.90 6.91
C GLN A 127 -25.48 -19.45 8.24
N TYR A 128 -25.71 -18.75 9.35
CA TYR A 128 -25.24 -19.10 10.69
C TYR A 128 -26.42 -19.21 11.66
N PRO A 129 -27.23 -20.28 11.60
CA PRO A 129 -28.43 -20.39 12.42
C PRO A 129 -28.10 -20.50 13.91
N GLY A 130 -28.98 -19.93 14.75
CA GLY A 130 -28.90 -20.05 16.20
C GLY A 130 -27.96 -19.04 16.86
N ALA A 131 -27.31 -19.47 17.95
CA ALA A 131 -26.54 -18.56 18.81
C ALA A 131 -25.33 -17.93 18.11
N ASP A 132 -24.75 -18.61 17.13
CA ASP A 132 -23.55 -18.16 16.43
C ASP A 132 -23.83 -16.99 15.48
N GLY A 133 -24.92 -17.06 14.70
CA GLY A 133 -25.36 -15.94 13.88
C GLY A 133 -25.76 -14.73 14.70
N GLU A 134 -26.48 -14.94 15.81
CA GLU A 134 -26.84 -13.85 16.74
C GLU A 134 -25.61 -13.14 17.31
N ARG A 135 -24.53 -13.89 17.61
CA ARG A 135 -23.26 -13.30 18.05
C ARG A 135 -22.57 -12.50 16.93
N LEU A 136 -22.52 -13.01 15.70
CA LEU A 136 -21.96 -12.29 14.55
C LEU A 136 -22.72 -11.01 14.24
N VAL A 137 -24.05 -11.09 14.20
CA VAL A 137 -24.93 -9.92 14.06
C VAL A 137 -24.70 -8.93 15.19
N GLY A 138 -24.51 -9.41 16.42
CA GLY A 138 -24.18 -8.57 17.57
C GLY A 138 -22.89 -7.77 17.38
N LEU A 139 -21.83 -8.40 16.87
CA LEU A 139 -20.56 -7.73 16.54
C LEU A 139 -20.75 -6.66 15.48
N PHE A 140 -21.44 -6.98 14.37
CA PHE A 140 -21.66 -6.01 13.30
C PHE A 140 -22.57 -4.87 13.71
N ARG A 141 -23.59 -5.11 14.54
CA ARG A 141 -24.43 -4.04 15.08
C ARG A 141 -23.61 -3.04 15.91
N LYS A 142 -22.70 -3.52 16.76
CA LYS A 142 -21.78 -2.65 17.52
C LYS A 142 -20.89 -1.84 16.58
N TYR A 143 -20.38 -2.46 15.51
CA TYR A 143 -19.60 -1.77 14.48
C TYR A 143 -20.37 -0.68 13.76
N LEU A 144 -21.61 -0.95 13.33
CA LEU A 144 -22.46 0.06 12.71
C LEU A 144 -22.78 1.22 13.67
N SER A 145 -22.99 0.93 14.97
CA SER A 145 -23.13 1.99 15.97
C SER A 145 -21.85 2.83 16.12
N TYR A 146 -20.69 2.19 16.07
CA TYR A 146 -19.40 2.89 16.06
C TYR A 146 -19.21 3.79 14.84
N GLU A 147 -19.64 3.37 13.64
CA GLU A 147 -19.60 4.21 12.44
C GLU A 147 -20.39 5.52 12.64
N MET A 148 -21.57 5.45 13.27
CA MET A 148 -22.37 6.63 13.57
C MET A 148 -21.66 7.56 14.55
N VAL A 149 -21.12 7.00 15.64
CA VAL A 149 -20.36 7.77 16.65
C VAL A 149 -19.15 8.46 16.03
N LEU A 150 -18.43 7.79 15.12
CA LEU A 150 -17.29 8.40 14.44
C LEU A 150 -17.68 9.45 13.41
N ARG A 151 -18.84 9.31 12.75
CA ARG A 151 -19.33 10.33 11.80
C ARG A 151 -19.60 11.67 12.50
N GLU A 152 -20.05 11.61 13.75
CA GLU A 152 -20.32 12.77 14.59
C GLU A 152 -19.08 13.24 15.37
N PHE A 153 -17.97 12.49 15.31
CA PHE A 153 -16.77 12.82 16.05
C PHE A 153 -15.98 13.95 15.39
N GLU A 154 -16.00 15.11 16.02
CA GLU A 154 -15.11 16.21 15.67
C GLU A 154 -13.68 15.95 16.15
N GLN A 155 -12.73 15.91 15.22
CA GLN A 155 -11.33 15.72 15.56
C GLN A 155 -10.81 16.89 16.39
N PRO A 156 -10.18 16.64 17.56
CA PRO A 156 -9.65 17.70 18.40
C PRO A 156 -8.55 18.47 17.68
N LYS A 157 -8.63 19.80 17.72
CA LYS A 157 -7.62 20.68 17.12
C LYS A 157 -6.32 20.62 17.91
N GLY A 158 -5.19 20.71 17.20
CA GLY A 158 -3.86 20.81 17.80
C GLY A 158 -3.28 19.49 18.33
N LYS A 159 -3.90 18.34 18.04
CA LYS A 159 -3.40 17.01 18.40
C LYS A 159 -2.59 16.37 17.28
N SER A 160 -1.63 15.53 17.66
CA SER A 160 -0.93 14.64 16.74
C SER A 160 -1.86 13.52 16.24
N GLN A 161 -1.46 12.84 15.15
CA GLN A 161 -2.21 11.70 14.63
C GLN A 161 -2.28 10.54 15.63
N GLU A 162 -1.20 10.31 16.39
CA GLU A 162 -1.14 9.30 17.44
C GLU A 162 -2.10 9.63 18.60
N GLU A 163 -2.14 10.88 19.04
CA GLU A 163 -3.08 11.30 20.09
C GLU A 163 -4.54 11.19 19.64
N ILE A 164 -4.82 11.52 18.38
CA ILE A 164 -6.17 11.35 17.80
C ILE A 164 -6.53 9.87 17.76
N TYR A 165 -5.60 9.01 17.36
CA TYR A 165 -5.81 7.57 17.31
C TYR A 165 -6.12 6.97 18.68
N GLU A 166 -5.41 7.38 19.73
CA GLU A 166 -5.67 6.94 21.11
C GLU A 166 -7.07 7.37 21.61
N ILE A 167 -7.58 8.53 21.15
CA ILE A 167 -8.96 8.94 21.45
C ILE A 167 -9.97 8.03 20.73
N ILE A 168 -9.72 7.70 19.46
CA ILE A 168 -10.57 6.77 18.70
C ILE A 168 -10.57 5.39 19.36
N LYS A 169 -9.41 4.90 19.80
CA LYS A 169 -9.27 3.62 20.51
C LYS A 169 -10.08 3.59 21.80
N LYS A 170 -10.04 4.67 22.60
CA LYS A 170 -10.88 4.81 23.80
C LYS A 170 -12.37 4.76 23.46
N LYS A 171 -12.81 5.48 22.42
CA LYS A 171 -14.21 5.43 21.94
C LYS A 171 -14.63 4.02 21.51
N ARG A 172 -13.74 3.25 20.87
CA ARG A 172 -14.01 1.84 20.56
C ARG A 172 -14.27 1.04 21.85
N ARG A 173 -13.49 1.26 22.91
CA ARG A 173 -13.68 0.54 24.20
C ARG A 173 -14.92 0.98 24.98
N GLU A 174 -15.57 2.09 24.63
CA GLU A 174 -16.89 2.46 25.17
C GLU A 174 -18.02 1.62 24.57
N LEU A 175 -17.84 1.09 23.35
CA LEU A 175 -18.86 0.35 22.59
C LEU A 175 -18.60 -1.17 22.54
N PHE A 176 -17.33 -1.56 22.61
CA PHE A 176 -16.89 -2.95 22.45
C PHE A 176 -16.26 -3.47 23.72
N SER A 177 -16.43 -4.77 23.99
CA SER A 177 -15.58 -5.46 24.95
C SER A 177 -14.14 -5.50 24.43
N ASP A 178 -13.15 -5.72 25.30
CA ASP A 178 -11.76 -5.84 24.85
C ASP A 178 -11.55 -7.00 23.85
N GLN A 179 -12.33 -8.07 23.98
CA GLN A 179 -12.26 -9.20 23.06
C GLN A 179 -12.86 -8.84 21.69
N ASP A 180 -14.06 -8.25 21.67
CA ASP A 180 -14.73 -7.83 20.44
C ASP A 180 -13.90 -6.77 19.71
N ALA A 181 -13.34 -5.81 20.45
CA ALA A 181 -12.50 -4.76 19.87
C ALA A 181 -11.23 -5.33 19.23
N LYS A 182 -10.61 -6.35 19.84
CA LYS A 182 -9.45 -7.04 19.24
C LYS A 182 -9.81 -7.80 17.97
N LEU A 183 -11.00 -8.40 17.90
CA LEU A 183 -11.47 -9.09 16.69
C LEU A 183 -11.72 -8.13 15.53
N ILE A 184 -12.23 -6.94 15.82
CA ILE A 184 -12.61 -5.94 14.79
C ILE A 184 -11.44 -5.03 14.41
N PHE A 185 -10.64 -4.59 15.39
CA PHE A 185 -9.64 -3.54 15.20
C PHE A 185 -8.21 -3.98 15.54
N GLY A 186 -7.99 -5.20 16.03
CA GLY A 186 -6.70 -5.58 16.62
C GLY A 186 -5.53 -5.55 15.64
N LEU A 187 -5.75 -5.94 14.37
CA LEU A 187 -4.72 -5.85 13.33
C LEU A 187 -4.38 -4.38 13.03
N GLU A 188 -5.39 -3.54 12.84
CA GLU A 188 -5.22 -2.09 12.61
C GLU A 188 -4.48 -1.42 13.79
N GLU A 189 -4.87 -1.75 15.02
CA GLU A 189 -4.21 -1.26 16.23
C GLU A 189 -2.73 -1.66 16.27
N ALA A 190 -2.39 -2.90 15.92
CA ALA A 190 -1.00 -3.36 15.85
C ALA A 190 -0.20 -2.70 14.72
N GLU A 191 -0.80 -2.42 13.57
CA GLU A 191 -0.17 -1.67 12.47
C GLU A 191 0.12 -0.22 12.87
N LYS A 192 -0.80 0.43 13.61
CA LYS A 192 -0.59 1.77 14.13
C LYS A 192 0.47 1.82 15.21
N GLU A 193 0.47 0.85 16.12
CA GLU A 193 1.54 0.70 17.12
C GLU A 193 2.90 0.53 16.45
N PHE A 194 2.99 -0.32 15.41
CA PHE A 194 4.22 -0.48 14.65
C PHE A 194 4.66 0.83 14.00
N GLN A 195 3.74 1.56 13.36
CA GLN A 195 4.00 2.82 12.68
C GLN A 195 4.51 3.90 13.65
N TYR A 196 3.86 4.07 14.80
CA TYR A 196 4.24 5.10 15.78
C TYR A 196 5.54 4.75 16.51
N GLY A 197 5.80 3.47 16.78
CA GLY A 197 7.04 3.01 17.42
C GLY A 197 8.26 2.92 16.51
N TYR A 198 8.08 3.01 15.18
CA TYR A 198 9.15 2.69 14.22
C TYR A 198 10.36 3.63 14.31
N ASP A 199 10.14 4.93 14.47
CA ASP A 199 11.24 5.91 14.56
C ASP A 199 12.06 5.71 15.84
N GLN A 200 11.39 5.38 16.95
CA GLN A 200 12.06 5.03 18.19
C GLN A 200 12.91 3.76 18.00
N PHE A 201 12.34 2.72 17.40
CA PHE A 201 13.07 1.49 17.07
C PHE A 201 14.32 1.78 16.23
N LEU A 202 14.21 2.61 15.17
CA LEU A 202 15.34 2.99 14.33
C LEU A 202 16.44 3.71 15.12
N SER A 203 16.07 4.56 16.07
CA SER A 203 17.02 5.24 16.96
C SER A 203 17.76 4.26 17.89
N GLU A 204 17.07 3.24 18.40
CA GLU A 204 17.66 2.21 19.27
C GLU A 204 18.69 1.34 18.54
N VAL A 205 18.42 1.00 17.28
CA VAL A 205 19.29 0.10 16.51
C VAL A 205 20.35 0.81 15.68
N LYS A 206 20.38 2.16 15.65
CA LYS A 206 21.21 2.95 14.72
C LYS A 206 22.70 2.58 14.69
N ASN A 207 23.26 2.22 15.86
CA ASN A 207 24.68 1.90 16.03
C ASN A 207 25.00 0.40 15.87
N LEU A 208 24.01 -0.43 15.57
CA LEU A 208 24.22 -1.87 15.38
C LEU A 208 24.67 -2.19 13.94
N PRO A 209 25.44 -3.28 13.75
CA PRO A 209 25.67 -3.86 12.43
C PRO A 209 24.35 -4.31 11.77
N GLY A 210 24.31 -4.34 10.44
CA GLY A 210 23.12 -4.61 9.64
C GLY A 210 22.44 -5.94 9.95
N ASP A 211 23.20 -7.01 10.17
CA ASP A 211 22.62 -8.30 10.59
C ASP A 211 21.94 -8.23 11.95
N LYS A 212 22.53 -7.48 12.90
CA LYS A 212 21.92 -7.27 14.22
C LYS A 212 20.70 -6.36 14.13
N LYS A 213 20.72 -5.34 13.26
CA LYS A 213 19.56 -4.48 12.98
C LYS A 213 18.40 -5.31 12.43
N LEU A 214 18.66 -6.16 11.44
CA LEU A 214 17.65 -7.03 10.84
C LEU A 214 17.06 -8.03 11.84
N ALA A 215 17.90 -8.65 12.68
CA ALA A 215 17.42 -9.53 13.74
C ALA A 215 16.52 -8.78 14.75
N ARG A 216 16.95 -7.60 15.21
CA ARG A 216 16.16 -6.76 16.12
C ARG A 216 14.87 -6.24 15.48
N TYR A 217 14.89 -5.98 14.18
CA TYR A 217 13.70 -5.60 13.43
C TYR A 217 12.67 -6.72 13.40
N GLU A 218 13.09 -7.95 13.13
CA GLU A 218 12.18 -9.10 13.16
C GLU A 218 11.66 -9.41 14.58
N GLU A 219 12.48 -9.22 15.61
CA GLU A 219 12.02 -9.29 17.02
C GLU A 219 10.98 -8.20 17.33
N TYR A 220 11.24 -6.96 16.93
CA TYR A 220 10.32 -5.83 17.11
C TYR A 220 8.97 -6.10 16.41
N ARG A 221 9.00 -6.52 15.14
CA ARG A 221 7.79 -6.91 14.39
C ARG A 221 7.00 -7.99 15.11
N LYS A 222 7.66 -9.07 15.56
CA LYS A 222 6.99 -10.16 16.30
C LYS A 222 6.38 -9.67 17.62
N GLY A 223 7.08 -8.79 18.32
CA GLY A 223 6.61 -8.21 19.57
C GLY A 223 5.34 -7.36 19.39
N VAL A 224 5.36 -6.45 18.41
CA VAL A 224 4.23 -5.55 18.13
C VAL A 224 3.04 -6.29 17.52
N TYR A 225 3.28 -7.10 16.49
CA TYR A 225 2.19 -7.77 15.78
C TYR A 225 1.65 -9.00 16.51
N GLY A 226 2.42 -9.61 17.41
CA GLY A 226 1.99 -10.79 18.16
C GLY A 226 1.38 -11.87 17.25
N ASN A 227 0.11 -12.22 17.49
CA ASN A 227 -0.61 -13.23 16.73
C ASN A 227 -0.85 -12.86 15.24
N TYR A 228 -0.77 -11.57 14.89
CA TYR A 228 -0.93 -11.06 13.53
C TYR A 228 0.35 -11.18 12.69
N TYR A 229 1.51 -11.44 13.32
CA TYR A 229 2.81 -11.42 12.65
C TYR A 229 2.86 -12.34 11.42
N ASN A 230 2.36 -13.57 11.55
CA ASN A 230 2.42 -14.54 10.45
C ASN A 230 1.61 -14.08 9.24
N THR A 231 0.46 -13.45 9.46
CA THR A 231 -0.40 -12.91 8.39
C THR A 231 0.31 -11.79 7.65
N ILE A 232 0.85 -10.82 8.39
CA ILE A 232 1.59 -9.69 7.82
C ILE A 232 2.82 -10.20 7.06
N TYR A 233 3.59 -11.11 7.67
CA TYR A 233 4.78 -11.69 7.07
C TYR A 233 4.46 -12.45 5.78
N LYS A 234 3.36 -13.20 5.72
CA LYS A 234 2.95 -13.92 4.50
C LYS A 234 2.51 -12.98 3.39
N ARG A 235 1.77 -11.91 3.72
CA ARG A 235 1.24 -10.93 2.76
C ARG A 235 2.32 -9.98 2.24
N GLU A 236 3.40 -9.77 2.99
CA GLU A 236 4.48 -8.87 2.61
C GLU A 236 5.19 -9.34 1.32
N PRO A 237 5.22 -8.50 0.27
CA PRO A 237 5.90 -8.83 -0.98
C PRO A 237 7.38 -9.12 -0.77
N LYS A 238 7.92 -10.08 -1.54
CA LYS A 238 9.36 -10.41 -1.51
C LYS A 238 10.26 -9.20 -1.75
N PHE A 239 9.81 -8.26 -2.58
CA PHE A 239 10.53 -7.02 -2.87
C PHE A 239 10.68 -6.12 -1.64
N ASN A 240 9.61 -5.94 -0.86
CA ASN A 240 9.66 -5.15 0.38
C ASN A 240 10.63 -5.76 1.40
N LYS A 241 10.66 -7.10 1.52
CA LYS A 241 11.62 -7.81 2.38
C LYS A 241 13.07 -7.61 1.93
N TYR A 242 13.29 -7.67 0.61
CA TYR A 242 14.58 -7.38 -0.01
C TYR A 242 15.05 -5.95 0.27
N GLU A 243 14.19 -4.95 0.05
CA GLU A 243 14.52 -3.55 0.31
C GLU A 243 14.80 -3.29 1.78
N THR A 244 14.03 -3.91 2.67
CA THR A 244 14.22 -3.80 4.12
C THR A 244 15.57 -4.37 4.56
N GLU A 245 15.96 -5.53 4.04
CA GLU A 245 17.29 -6.10 4.32
C GLU A 245 18.43 -5.23 3.78
N LEU A 246 18.28 -4.69 2.57
CA LEU A 246 19.24 -3.74 2.01
C LEU A 246 19.35 -2.47 2.86
N TYR A 247 18.21 -1.90 3.28
CA TYR A 247 18.16 -0.72 4.12
C TYR A 247 18.94 -0.92 5.42
N PHE A 248 18.71 -2.03 6.13
CA PHE A 248 19.44 -2.29 7.37
C PHE A 248 20.93 -2.58 7.17
N LYS A 249 21.31 -3.17 6.02
CA LYS A 249 22.70 -3.47 5.68
C LYS A 249 23.44 -2.33 4.99
N GLU A 250 22.74 -1.26 4.57
CA GLU A 250 23.29 -0.20 3.72
C GLU A 250 24.58 0.40 4.30
N THR A 251 24.58 0.72 5.59
CA THR A 251 25.75 1.34 6.25
C THR A 251 26.98 0.44 6.22
N ASP A 252 26.80 -0.88 6.31
CA ASP A 252 27.92 -1.82 6.28
C ASP A 252 28.36 -2.09 4.85
N LEU A 253 27.41 -2.23 3.92
CA LEU A 253 27.70 -2.36 2.50
C LEU A 253 28.44 -1.14 1.93
N ASN A 254 28.16 0.07 2.42
CA ASN A 254 28.82 1.29 1.96
C ASN A 254 30.26 1.47 2.47
N LYS A 255 30.70 0.66 3.43
CA LYS A 255 32.11 0.64 3.88
C LYS A 255 32.99 -0.27 3.01
N LEU A 256 32.37 -1.11 2.17
CA LEU A 256 33.06 -2.08 1.32
C LEU A 256 33.48 -1.45 0.01
N SER A 257 34.53 -1.99 -0.60
CA SER A 257 34.85 -1.70 -2.00
C SER A 257 33.79 -2.28 -2.94
N ALA A 258 33.70 -1.80 -4.17
CA ALA A 258 32.75 -2.34 -5.16
C ALA A 258 32.91 -3.86 -5.37
N ALA A 259 34.16 -4.35 -5.41
CA ALA A 259 34.48 -5.76 -5.57
C ALA A 259 33.96 -6.65 -4.42
N GLU A 260 33.83 -6.10 -3.21
CA GLU A 260 33.31 -6.81 -2.03
C GLU A 260 31.81 -6.59 -1.84
N LYS A 261 31.29 -5.43 -2.24
CA LYS A 261 29.88 -5.05 -2.13
C LYS A 261 29.01 -5.83 -3.11
N ASP A 262 29.43 -5.94 -4.37
CA ASP A 262 28.60 -6.53 -5.43
C ASP A 262 28.22 -8.00 -5.16
N PRO A 263 29.14 -8.88 -4.73
CA PRO A 263 28.78 -10.25 -4.37
C PRO A 263 27.79 -10.33 -3.20
N GLN A 264 27.90 -9.44 -2.22
CA GLN A 264 26.99 -9.42 -1.06
C GLN A 264 25.59 -8.96 -1.46
N VAL A 265 25.49 -7.88 -2.23
CA VAL A 265 24.20 -7.40 -2.74
C VAL A 265 23.56 -8.45 -3.66
N ARG A 266 24.36 -9.12 -4.49
CA ARG A 266 23.89 -10.22 -5.33
C ARG A 266 23.36 -11.38 -4.49
N ALA A 267 24.05 -11.81 -3.44
CA ALA A 267 23.58 -12.86 -2.55
C ALA A 267 22.22 -12.51 -1.90
N ILE A 268 22.01 -11.25 -1.53
CA ILE A 268 20.72 -10.78 -0.99
C ILE A 268 19.63 -10.87 -2.08
N ARG A 269 19.91 -10.49 -3.34
CA ARG A 269 18.94 -10.65 -4.44
C ARG A 269 18.59 -12.11 -4.68
N GLU A 270 19.59 -12.98 -4.74
CA GLU A 270 19.40 -14.41 -4.97
C GLU A 270 18.58 -15.06 -3.86
N LYS A 271 18.76 -14.63 -2.60
CA LYS A 271 17.94 -15.07 -1.45
C LYS A 271 16.43 -14.84 -1.66
N TYR A 272 16.03 -13.72 -2.25
CA TYR A 272 14.60 -13.37 -2.42
C TYR A 272 14.02 -13.76 -3.78
N PHE A 273 14.82 -13.70 -4.84
CA PHE A 273 14.34 -13.83 -6.22
C PHE A 273 14.94 -15.00 -6.99
N GLY A 274 15.86 -15.75 -6.39
CA GLY A 274 16.66 -16.76 -7.08
C GLY A 274 17.64 -16.15 -8.08
N LYS A 275 18.41 -17.01 -8.75
CA LYS A 275 19.47 -16.60 -9.69
C LYS A 275 18.93 -15.79 -10.87
N ASP A 276 17.92 -16.32 -11.55
CA ASP A 276 17.34 -15.66 -12.73
C ASP A 276 16.70 -14.31 -12.38
N GLY A 277 16.06 -14.22 -11.22
CA GLY A 277 15.49 -12.97 -10.72
C GLY A 277 16.57 -11.95 -10.37
N ALA A 278 17.65 -12.38 -9.72
CA ALA A 278 18.79 -11.53 -9.42
C ALA A 278 19.45 -10.99 -10.69
N ASP A 279 19.61 -11.81 -11.73
CA ASP A 279 20.19 -11.39 -13.02
C ASP A 279 19.31 -10.37 -13.73
N ARG A 280 17.97 -10.53 -13.72
CA ARG A 280 17.04 -9.53 -14.26
C ARG A 280 17.12 -8.20 -13.52
N ILE A 281 17.14 -8.23 -12.19
CA ILE A 281 17.26 -7.01 -11.37
C ILE A 281 18.60 -6.33 -11.64
N GLU A 282 19.70 -7.08 -11.71
CA GLU A 282 21.02 -6.55 -11.99
C GLU A 282 21.08 -5.89 -13.38
N LYS A 283 20.45 -6.51 -14.40
CA LYS A 283 20.34 -5.92 -15.74
C LYS A 283 19.60 -4.58 -15.70
N VAL A 284 18.43 -4.54 -15.07
CA VAL A 284 17.63 -3.31 -14.94
C VAL A 284 18.40 -2.21 -14.21
N LEU A 285 19.11 -2.55 -13.12
CA LEU A 285 19.92 -1.58 -12.38
C LEU A 285 21.08 -1.02 -13.23
N LYS A 286 21.72 -1.85 -14.05
CA LYS A 286 22.75 -1.39 -15.00
C LYS A 286 22.18 -0.46 -16.06
N GLU A 287 20.98 -0.75 -16.56
CA GLU A 287 20.27 0.11 -17.52
C GLU A 287 19.92 1.46 -16.89
N ILE A 288 19.39 1.47 -15.66
CA ILE A 288 19.10 2.69 -14.89
C ILE A 288 20.37 3.51 -14.65
N ASP A 289 21.47 2.87 -14.21
CA ASP A 289 22.74 3.57 -13.97
C ASP A 289 23.33 4.15 -15.26
N ALA A 290 23.18 3.44 -16.39
CA ALA A 290 23.62 3.93 -17.69
C ALA A 290 22.76 5.11 -18.17
N GLU A 291 21.44 5.04 -18.02
CA GLU A 291 20.52 6.13 -18.34
C GLU A 291 20.84 7.37 -17.49
N LYS A 292 20.99 7.21 -16.17
CA LYS A 292 21.35 8.30 -15.27
C LYS A 292 22.66 8.98 -15.65
N LYS A 293 23.68 8.21 -16.05
CA LYS A 293 24.95 8.78 -16.55
C LYS A 293 24.76 9.60 -17.83
N ARG A 294 23.91 9.15 -18.76
CA ARG A 294 23.57 9.90 -19.98
C ARG A 294 22.82 11.19 -19.66
N GLU A 295 21.91 11.16 -18.69
CA GLU A 295 21.22 12.36 -18.21
C GLU A 295 22.18 13.34 -17.53
N ASP A 296 23.05 12.86 -16.64
CA ASP A 296 24.06 13.69 -15.96
C ASP A 296 25.02 14.33 -16.98
N GLN A 297 25.45 13.57 -18.00
CA GLN A 297 26.26 14.11 -19.09
C GLN A 297 25.50 15.19 -19.87
N THR A 298 24.22 14.95 -20.19
CA THR A 298 23.37 15.91 -20.88
C THR A 298 23.27 17.22 -20.09
N ALA A 299 22.98 17.13 -18.79
CA ALA A 299 22.90 18.30 -17.91
C ALA A 299 24.22 19.08 -17.84
N GLN A 300 25.37 18.38 -17.83
CA GLN A 300 26.68 19.01 -17.85
C GLN A 300 26.99 19.73 -19.17
N GLU A 301 26.68 19.11 -20.32
CA GLU A 301 26.88 19.71 -21.63
C GLU A 301 25.97 20.93 -21.85
N GLU A 302 24.70 20.85 -21.44
CA GLU A 302 23.77 21.98 -21.44
C GLU A 302 24.29 23.14 -20.58
N GLN A 303 24.75 22.85 -19.36
CA GLN A 303 25.29 23.89 -18.47
C GLN A 303 26.56 24.52 -19.04
N THR A 304 27.41 23.72 -19.69
CA THR A 304 28.63 24.20 -20.35
C THR A 304 28.29 25.13 -21.52
N TRP A 305 27.31 24.75 -22.33
CA TRP A 305 26.84 25.57 -23.45
C TRP A 305 26.26 26.90 -22.98
N LEU A 306 25.42 26.89 -21.94
CA LEU A 306 24.80 28.08 -21.36
C LEU A 306 25.85 29.05 -20.79
N LYS A 307 26.91 28.54 -20.17
CA LYS A 307 28.03 29.36 -19.67
C LYS A 307 28.83 29.99 -20.81
N ALA A 308 29.01 29.27 -21.91
CA ALA A 308 29.74 29.75 -23.08
C ALA A 308 28.94 30.78 -23.90
N HIS A 309 27.60 30.77 -23.81
CA HIS A 309 26.72 31.63 -24.61
C HIS A 309 25.72 32.40 -23.73
N PRO A 310 26.17 33.28 -22.82
CA PRO A 310 25.31 33.97 -21.86
C PRO A 310 24.30 34.94 -22.51
N THR A 311 24.55 35.38 -23.74
CA THR A 311 23.72 36.33 -24.48
C THR A 311 22.98 35.69 -25.66
N ALA A 312 22.92 34.36 -25.72
CA ALA A 312 22.18 33.65 -26.79
C ALA A 312 20.70 34.03 -26.79
N ARG A 313 20.11 34.16 -27.98
CA ARG A 313 18.67 34.40 -28.11
C ARG A 313 17.90 33.14 -27.66
N PRO A 314 16.66 33.29 -27.14
CA PRO A 314 15.86 32.15 -26.69
C PRO A 314 15.74 31.02 -27.72
N GLU A 315 15.46 31.34 -28.99
CA GLU A 315 15.32 30.35 -30.06
C GLU A 315 16.63 29.60 -30.37
N GLU A 316 17.76 30.32 -30.36
CA GLU A 316 19.09 29.74 -30.58
C GLU A 316 19.50 28.83 -29.43
N ARG A 317 19.19 29.24 -28.19
CA ARG A 317 19.39 28.45 -26.99
C ARG A 317 18.55 27.19 -27.03
N ASP A 318 17.25 27.30 -27.28
CA ASP A 318 16.35 26.15 -27.22
C ASP A 318 16.68 25.13 -28.31
N LYS A 319 17.09 25.60 -29.50
CA LYS A 319 17.63 24.74 -30.57
C LYS A 319 18.92 24.02 -30.14
N ALA A 320 19.90 24.74 -29.61
CA ALA A 320 21.19 24.17 -29.22
C ALA A 320 21.06 23.17 -28.06
N LEU A 321 20.23 23.46 -27.06
CA LEU A 321 19.96 22.53 -25.96
C LEU A 321 19.24 21.27 -26.47
N ASN A 322 18.31 21.42 -27.42
CA ASN A 322 17.66 20.26 -28.03
C ASN A 322 18.64 19.38 -28.83
N GLU A 323 19.56 19.99 -29.59
CA GLU A 323 20.61 19.25 -30.30
C GLU A 323 21.52 18.47 -29.33
N ILE A 324 21.89 19.06 -28.19
CA ILE A 324 22.65 18.37 -27.12
C ILE A 324 21.87 17.16 -26.59
N ARG A 325 20.58 17.34 -26.26
CA ARG A 325 19.71 16.26 -25.77
C ARG A 325 19.59 15.12 -26.78
N VAL A 326 19.26 15.43 -28.03
CA VAL A 326 19.08 14.41 -29.09
C VAL A 326 20.38 13.67 -29.36
N LYS A 327 21.52 14.35 -29.28
CA LYS A 327 22.84 13.71 -29.48
C LYS A 327 23.17 12.68 -28.40
N ILE A 328 22.80 12.92 -27.15
CA ILE A 328 23.22 12.07 -26.00
C ILE A 328 22.14 11.04 -25.64
N LEU A 329 20.87 11.44 -25.69
CA LEU A 329 19.73 10.62 -25.28
C LEU A 329 19.02 9.99 -26.48
N GLY A 330 19.18 10.52 -27.69
CA GLY A 330 18.34 10.14 -28.83
C GLY A 330 16.99 10.86 -28.82
N GLN A 331 16.24 10.75 -29.91
CA GLN A 331 15.07 11.60 -30.17
C GLN A 331 13.97 11.45 -29.10
N GLU A 332 13.58 10.23 -28.77
CA GLU A 332 12.45 9.97 -27.86
C GLU A 332 12.78 10.35 -26.41
N GLU A 333 13.96 9.96 -25.92
CA GLU A 333 14.41 10.26 -24.56
C GLU A 333 14.73 11.75 -24.38
N ALA A 334 15.21 12.44 -25.43
CA ALA A 334 15.43 13.89 -25.43
C ALA A 334 14.13 14.68 -25.21
N GLU A 335 13.06 14.30 -25.89
CA GLU A 335 11.75 14.95 -25.71
C GLU A 335 11.18 14.70 -24.31
N ALA A 336 11.30 13.47 -23.81
CA ALA A 336 10.86 13.12 -22.46
C ALA A 336 11.67 13.90 -21.39
N TYR A 337 12.99 13.98 -21.54
CA TYR A 337 13.88 14.75 -20.67
C TYR A 337 13.53 16.25 -20.70
N GLY A 338 13.31 16.82 -21.89
CA GLY A 338 12.89 18.22 -22.05
C GLY A 338 11.58 18.54 -21.33
N ARG A 339 10.57 17.65 -21.45
CA ARG A 339 9.29 17.80 -20.71
C ARG A 339 9.50 17.75 -19.20
N ARG A 340 10.31 16.81 -18.69
CA ARG A 340 10.62 16.71 -17.25
C ARG A 340 11.26 18.00 -16.74
N LYS A 341 12.26 18.54 -17.46
CA LYS A 341 12.92 19.79 -17.09
C LYS A 341 11.99 21.00 -17.04
N ALA A 342 11.10 21.14 -18.03
CA ALA A 342 10.12 22.22 -18.03
C ALA A 342 9.18 22.15 -16.81
N LEU A 343 8.72 20.95 -16.46
CA LEU A 343 7.89 20.72 -15.27
C LEU A 343 8.65 21.04 -13.97
N GLU A 344 9.92 20.62 -13.86
CA GLU A 344 10.77 20.96 -12.70
C GLU A 344 10.97 22.47 -12.55
N GLU A 345 11.18 23.20 -13.65
CA GLU A 345 11.34 24.65 -13.64
C GLU A 345 10.03 25.36 -13.24
N ASP A 346 8.89 24.92 -13.76
CA ASP A 346 7.60 25.48 -13.39
C ASP A 346 7.27 25.22 -11.91
N GLN A 347 7.56 24.02 -11.41
CA GLN A 347 7.43 23.72 -9.98
C GLN A 347 8.32 24.61 -9.12
N ARG A 348 9.58 24.85 -9.52
CA ARG A 348 10.48 25.77 -8.81
C ARG A 348 9.97 27.21 -8.84
N ARG A 349 9.40 27.67 -9.96
CA ARG A 349 8.77 29.01 -10.05
C ARG A 349 7.56 29.14 -9.14
N LEU A 350 6.77 28.09 -9.00
CA LEU A 350 5.59 28.04 -8.13
C LEU A 350 5.96 27.95 -6.64
N GLN A 351 7.10 27.35 -6.30
CA GLN A 351 7.64 27.26 -4.93
C GLN A 351 8.50 28.47 -4.53
N GLY A 352 8.95 29.27 -5.51
CA GLY A 352 9.76 30.47 -5.35
C GLY A 352 8.97 31.80 -5.38
N LYS A 353 7.65 31.74 -5.36
CA LYS A 353 6.73 32.79 -4.91
C LYS A 353 6.10 32.34 -3.60
#